data_AF-W6Y882-F1
#
_entry.id   AF-W6Y882-F1
#
_cell.length_a   1.000
_cell.length_b   1.000
_cell.length_c   1.000
_cell.angle_alpha   90.00
_cell.angle_beta   90.00
_cell.angle_gamma   90.00
#
_symmetry.space_group_name_H-M   'P 1'
#
loop_
_entity.id
_entity.type
_entity.pdbx_description
1 polymer ?
#
loop_
_entity_poly.entity_id
_entity_poly.type
_entity_poly.pdbx_seq_one_letter_code
_entity_poly.pdbx_strand_id
1 'polypeptide(L)'
;MTTFRPFPRLPLELREQIWKDTVEPRTVDVRRFQAWPQHYGRLVSSTPIPAILQSCREARNLGLYKKVFFEGEEAESSKTEQRYVWMDLDIDIMDIGTSKFDHYKHIAPAVKRLKFERENTDEYFYFHEVLEMMQFINVEEIHIVCADGFWNWGGALHEHNFPCADEKLLFIDALDGRVARGMEMEKIYREMLMAVRIANTGEAYNTDDEFSS
;
A
#
# COMPACT_ATOMS: atom_id res chain seq x y z
N MET A 1 25.36 -8.67 26.13
CA MET A 1 25.36 -8.96 24.68
C MET A 1 26.43 -9.99 24.39
N THR A 2 26.05 -11.26 24.22
CA THR A 2 26.95 -12.34 23.81
C THR A 2 27.16 -12.27 22.31
N THR A 3 28.37 -11.97 21.86
CA THR A 3 28.73 -12.04 20.44
C THR A 3 28.66 -13.49 19.97
N PHE A 4 27.80 -13.77 19.00
CA PHE A 4 27.74 -15.07 18.33
C PHE A 4 28.99 -15.26 17.47
N ARG A 5 30.05 -15.79 18.11
CA ARG A 5 31.39 -15.95 17.52
C ARG A 5 31.47 -16.85 16.27
N PRO A 6 30.53 -17.78 15.99
CA PRO A 6 30.60 -18.57 14.76
C PRO A 6 30.36 -17.75 13.49
N PHE A 7 29.49 -16.73 13.52
CA PHE A 7 29.06 -16.03 12.31
C PHE A 7 30.21 -15.34 11.55
N PRO A 8 31.12 -14.59 12.19
CA PRO A 8 32.27 -13.99 11.50
C PRO A 8 33.28 -15.00 10.91
N ARG A 9 33.17 -16.29 11.25
CA ARG A 9 34.03 -17.36 10.71
C ARG A 9 33.50 -17.96 9.41
N LEU A 10 32.25 -17.65 9.04
CA LEU A 10 31.68 -18.09 7.78
C LEU A 10 32.35 -17.34 6.60
N PRO A 11 32.54 -18.01 5.44
CA PRO A 11 32.86 -17.35 4.18
C PRO A 11 31.94 -16.16 3.91
N LEU A 12 32.46 -15.16 3.19
CA LEU A 12 31.72 -13.92 2.92
C LEU A 12 30.39 -14.20 2.23
N GLU A 13 30.40 -15.10 1.25
CA GLU A 13 29.24 -15.48 0.44
C GLU A 13 28.11 -16.04 1.31
N LEU A 14 28.45 -16.86 2.32
CA LEU A 14 27.46 -17.40 3.25
C LEU A 14 26.90 -16.33 4.18
N ARG A 15 27.73 -15.38 4.64
CA ARG A 15 27.24 -14.28 5.47
C ARG A 15 26.33 -13.35 4.69
N GLU A 16 26.68 -13.01 3.46
CA GLU A 16 25.84 -12.21 2.56
C GLU A 16 24.51 -12.91 2.27
N GLN A 17 24.53 -14.21 2.01
CA GLN A 17 23.31 -14.98 1.79
C GLN A 17 22.42 -14.99 3.03
N ILE A 18 22.99 -15.24 4.22
CA ILE A 18 22.22 -15.18 5.48
C ILE A 18 21.57 -13.80 5.65
N TRP A 19 22.28 -12.71 5.37
CA TRP A 19 21.69 -11.38 5.46
C TRP A 19 20.57 -11.15 4.45
N LYS A 20 20.72 -11.60 3.20
CA LYS A 20 19.66 -11.55 2.19
C LYS A 20 18.42 -12.32 2.64
N ASP A 21 18.61 -13.49 3.24
CA ASP A 21 17.52 -14.36 3.70
C ASP A 21 16.83 -13.83 4.97
N THR A 22 17.45 -12.90 5.70
CA THR A 22 16.85 -12.25 6.88
C THR A 22 15.91 -11.08 6.54
N VAL A 23 15.82 -10.71 5.26
CA VAL A 23 14.92 -9.63 4.84
C VAL A 23 13.51 -10.18 4.72
N GLU A 24 12.59 -9.61 5.49
CA GLU A 24 11.18 -10.02 5.49
C GLU A 24 10.29 -8.89 4.95
N PRO A 25 9.28 -9.22 4.11
CA PRO A 25 8.29 -8.23 3.65
C PRO A 25 7.57 -7.57 4.83
N ARG A 26 7.42 -6.24 4.77
CA ARG A 26 6.68 -5.49 5.79
C ARG A 26 5.90 -4.33 5.18
N THR A 27 4.94 -3.81 5.94
CA THR A 27 4.25 -2.57 5.59
C THR A 27 5.00 -1.38 6.16
N VAL A 28 5.34 -0.42 5.30
CA VAL A 28 6.06 0.79 5.64
C VAL A 28 5.10 1.97 5.55
N ASP A 29 4.81 2.57 6.69
CA ASP A 29 3.97 3.76 6.81
C ASP A 29 4.75 4.97 6.30
N VAL A 30 4.22 5.60 5.25
CA VAL A 30 4.77 6.80 4.63
C VAL A 30 3.74 7.93 4.57
N ARG A 31 2.72 7.87 5.43
CA ARG A 31 1.66 8.88 5.48
C ARG A 31 2.21 10.30 5.66
N ARG A 32 1.54 11.24 4.99
CA ARG A 32 1.83 12.66 5.07
C ARG A 32 0.68 13.37 5.78
N PHE A 33 1.01 14.11 6.84
CA PHE A 33 0.05 14.92 7.56
C PHE A 33 0.09 16.35 7.03
N GLN A 34 -1.01 16.80 6.42
CA GLN A 34 -1.13 18.18 5.98
C GLN A 34 -1.32 19.09 7.21
N ALA A 35 -0.24 19.75 7.62
CA ALA A 35 -0.30 20.86 8.56
C ALA A 35 -0.26 22.14 7.73
N TRP A 36 -1.36 22.89 7.71
CA TRP A 36 -1.35 24.25 7.14
C TRP A 36 -0.19 25.06 7.74
N PRO A 37 0.65 25.75 6.94
CA PRO A 37 0.50 26.09 5.51
C PRO A 37 1.25 25.17 4.51
N GLN A 38 1.70 23.98 4.91
CA GLN A 38 2.59 23.14 4.08
C GLN A 38 1.81 22.42 2.97
N HIS A 39 2.10 22.73 1.71
CA HIS A 39 1.44 22.13 0.53
C HIS A 39 1.57 20.61 0.47
N TYR A 40 2.71 20.03 0.87
CA TYR A 40 2.98 18.59 0.79
C TYR A 40 2.79 17.81 2.11
N GLY A 41 2.53 18.52 3.22
CA GLY A 41 2.44 17.94 4.55
C GLY A 41 3.75 17.31 5.08
N ARG A 42 3.79 17.10 6.40
CA ARG A 42 4.93 16.51 7.11
C ARG A 42 4.89 14.99 6.97
N LEU A 43 5.95 14.37 6.45
CA LEU A 43 6.12 12.91 6.48
C LEU A 43 6.22 12.44 7.93
N VAL A 44 5.34 11.52 8.32
CA VAL A 44 5.35 10.85 9.62
C VAL A 44 5.36 9.36 9.33
N SER A 45 6.49 8.71 9.58
CA SER A 45 6.58 7.25 9.54
C SER A 45 6.64 6.73 10.96
N SER A 46 5.68 5.89 11.35
CA SER A 46 5.76 5.12 12.59
C SER A 46 6.59 3.84 12.44
N THR A 47 7.03 3.51 11.22
CA THR A 47 7.71 2.25 10.95
C THR A 47 9.13 2.27 11.52
N PRO A 48 9.49 1.30 12.39
CA PRO A 48 10.84 1.25 12.95
C PRO A 48 11.88 0.93 11.87
N ILE A 49 13.12 1.34 12.12
CA ILE A 49 14.25 0.98 11.25
C ILE A 49 14.41 -0.56 11.27
N PRO A 50 14.55 -1.21 10.10
CA PRO A 50 14.80 -2.66 10.02
C PRO A 50 15.93 -3.10 10.95
N ALA A 51 15.71 -4.20 11.68
CA ALA A 51 16.70 -4.73 12.63
C ALA A 51 18.06 -4.99 11.96
N ILE A 52 18.06 -5.47 10.72
CA ILE A 52 19.28 -5.73 9.93
C ILE A 52 20.19 -4.51 9.77
N LEU A 53 19.63 -3.30 9.65
CA LEU A 53 20.40 -2.06 9.53
C LEU A 53 21.03 -1.61 10.86
N GLN A 54 20.50 -2.13 11.97
CA GLN A 54 20.96 -1.90 13.34
C GLN A 54 21.93 -2.99 13.82
N SER A 55 21.95 -4.16 13.17
CA SER A 55 22.78 -5.31 13.57
C SER A 55 24.29 -5.03 13.51
N CYS A 56 24.82 -4.68 12.33
CA CYS A 56 26.24 -4.41 12.15
C CYS A 56 26.53 -3.63 10.85
N ARG A 57 27.78 -3.18 10.68
CA ARG A 57 28.24 -2.43 9.49
C ARG A 57 28.14 -3.25 8.21
N GLU A 58 28.42 -4.55 8.28
CA GLU A 58 28.36 -5.46 7.13
C GLU A 58 26.94 -5.52 6.57
N ALA A 59 25.96 -5.88 7.40
CA ALA A 59 24.56 -6.00 7.01
C ALA A 59 24.01 -4.68 6.44
N ARG A 60 24.35 -3.54 7.05
CA ARG A 60 23.96 -2.19 6.58
C ARG A 60 24.50 -1.86 5.19
N ASN A 61 25.68 -2.35 4.84
CA ASN A 61 26.38 -1.99 3.61
C ASN A 61 26.04 -2.91 2.42
N LEU A 62 25.21 -3.95 2.61
CA LEU A 62 24.76 -4.82 1.53
C LEU A 62 23.74 -4.18 0.59
N GLY A 63 23.20 -3.01 0.95
CA GLY A 63 22.27 -2.27 0.09
C GLY A 63 20.87 -2.91 -0.01
N LEU A 64 20.52 -3.79 0.93
CA LEU A 64 19.23 -4.49 0.98
C LEU A 64 18.05 -3.53 1.21
N TYR A 65 18.29 -2.40 1.87
CA TYR A 65 17.31 -1.33 2.03
C TYR A 65 17.88 -0.04 1.46
N LYS A 66 17.02 0.77 0.84
CA LYS A 66 17.37 2.09 0.31
C LYS A 66 16.75 3.18 1.18
N LYS A 67 17.44 4.32 1.27
CA LYS A 67 16.82 5.55 1.80
C LYS A 67 15.90 6.10 0.72
N VAL A 68 14.61 6.03 0.95
CA VAL A 68 13.60 6.62 0.07
C VAL A 68 13.29 8.00 0.59
N PHE A 69 13.57 9.02 -0.23
CA PHE A 69 13.31 10.42 0.08
C PHE A 69 11.97 10.81 -0.49
N PHE A 70 11.23 11.60 0.28
CA PHE A 70 9.92 12.08 -0.07
C PHE A 70 10.03 13.59 -0.27
N GLU A 71 10.13 14.03 -1.54
CA GLU A 71 10.21 15.46 -1.87
C GLU A 71 8.94 16.18 -1.38
N GLY A 72 9.10 17.38 -0.81
CA GLY A 72 7.97 18.12 -0.24
C GLY A 72 8.34 19.21 0.76
N GLU A 73 9.51 19.83 0.60
CA GLU A 73 9.84 21.04 1.36
C GLU A 73 10.09 22.15 0.34
N GLU A 74 9.13 23.07 0.22
CA GLU A 74 9.39 24.34 -0.42
C GLU A 74 10.60 24.96 0.27
N ALA A 75 11.62 25.18 -0.55
CA ALA A 75 12.98 25.53 -0.19
C ALA A 75 13.12 26.98 0.30
N GLU A 76 12.29 27.43 1.25
CA GLU A 76 12.34 28.82 1.74
C GLU A 76 12.72 28.97 3.22
N SER A 77 13.02 27.89 3.94
CA SER A 77 13.76 28.05 5.19
C SER A 77 14.81 26.96 5.39
N SER A 78 16.03 27.42 5.58
CA SER A 78 17.22 26.67 5.92
C SER A 78 16.97 25.52 6.93
N LYS A 79 17.53 24.33 6.63
CA LYS A 79 17.79 23.21 7.55
C LYS A 79 16.62 22.28 7.92
N THR A 80 15.60 22.13 7.08
CA THR A 80 14.71 21.00 7.27
C THR A 80 15.41 19.72 6.79
N GLU A 81 15.65 18.80 7.72
CA GLU A 81 16.26 17.50 7.45
C GLU A 81 15.37 16.73 6.48
N GLN A 82 15.85 16.54 5.24
CA GLN A 82 15.22 15.67 4.27
C GLN A 82 14.84 14.35 4.94
N ARG A 83 13.54 14.11 5.08
CA ARG A 83 13.06 12.89 5.73
C ARG A 83 13.06 11.76 4.74
N TYR A 84 13.75 10.70 5.14
CA TYR A 84 13.78 9.44 4.42
C TYR A 84 13.24 8.33 5.28
N VAL A 85 12.73 7.30 4.62
CA VAL A 85 12.40 6.02 5.25
C VAL A 85 13.28 4.96 4.63
N TRP A 86 13.71 3.99 5.43
CA TRP A 86 14.40 2.82 4.91
C TRP A 86 13.36 1.84 4.35
N MET A 87 13.46 1.53 3.07
CA MET A 87 12.51 0.66 2.39
C MET A 87 13.21 -0.22 1.36
N ASP A 88 12.77 -1.46 1.27
CA ASP A 88 13.06 -2.34 0.15
C ASP A 88 11.84 -2.31 -0.80
N LEU A 89 11.92 -1.49 -1.84
CA LEU A 89 10.83 -1.26 -2.80
C LEU A 89 10.38 -2.53 -3.56
N ASP A 90 11.17 -3.61 -3.53
CA ASP A 90 10.84 -4.85 -4.20
C ASP A 90 9.89 -5.75 -3.37
N ILE A 91 9.93 -5.63 -2.03
CA ILE A 91 9.19 -6.51 -1.12
C ILE A 91 8.30 -5.76 -0.13
N ASP A 92 8.66 -4.54 0.24
CA ASP A 92 7.91 -3.74 1.21
C ASP A 92 6.64 -3.20 0.56
N ILE A 93 5.57 -3.18 1.34
CA ILE A 93 4.31 -2.54 0.98
C ILE A 93 4.39 -1.09 1.44
N MET A 94 4.30 -0.16 0.50
CA MET A 94 4.24 1.27 0.79
C MET A 94 2.82 1.66 1.18
N ASP A 95 2.59 1.97 2.46
CA ASP A 95 1.29 2.40 2.98
C ASP A 95 1.20 3.92 3.06
N ILE A 96 0.39 4.51 2.17
CA ILE A 96 0.15 5.95 2.11
C ILE A 96 -1.05 6.39 2.96
N GLY A 97 -1.83 5.44 3.50
CA GLY A 97 -3.10 5.71 4.18
C GLY A 97 -4.03 6.61 3.35
N THR A 98 -4.51 7.69 3.95
CA THR A 98 -5.36 8.70 3.32
C THR A 98 -4.59 9.79 2.56
N SER A 99 -3.25 9.69 2.48
CA SER A 99 -2.43 10.68 1.77
C SER A 99 -2.64 10.59 0.27
N LYS A 100 -2.64 11.74 -0.42
CA LYS A 100 -2.85 11.81 -1.87
C LYS A 100 -1.78 11.11 -2.70
N PHE A 101 -2.15 10.56 -3.86
CA PHE A 101 -1.22 9.88 -4.76
C PHE A 101 -0.16 10.82 -5.36
N ASP A 102 -0.55 12.03 -5.79
CA ASP A 102 0.36 13.05 -6.34
C ASP A 102 1.60 13.36 -5.47
N HIS A 103 1.47 13.27 -4.14
CA HIS A 103 2.56 13.46 -3.19
C HIS A 103 3.72 12.45 -3.33
N TYR A 104 3.53 11.38 -4.11
CA TYR A 104 4.49 10.30 -4.31
C TYR A 104 4.93 10.14 -5.77
N LYS A 105 4.53 11.05 -6.66
CA LYS A 105 4.82 11.01 -8.10
C LYS A 105 6.28 10.67 -8.45
N HIS A 106 7.22 11.21 -7.68
CA HIS A 106 8.67 11.02 -7.91
C HIS A 106 9.16 9.59 -7.66
N ILE A 107 8.49 8.85 -6.77
CA ILE A 107 8.88 7.48 -6.41
C ILE A 107 7.90 6.44 -6.95
N ALA A 108 6.71 6.84 -7.38
CA ALA A 108 5.65 5.94 -7.84
C ALA A 108 6.12 4.91 -8.89
N PRO A 109 6.97 5.25 -9.88
CA PRO A 109 7.48 4.26 -10.84
C PRO A 109 8.38 3.17 -10.22
N ALA A 110 8.91 3.37 -9.02
CA ALA A 110 9.76 2.39 -8.35
C ALA A 110 9.00 1.49 -7.36
N VAL A 111 7.74 1.80 -7.07
CA VAL A 111 6.92 1.07 -6.08
C VAL A 111 6.30 -0.16 -6.73
N LYS A 112 6.52 -1.33 -6.12
CA LYS A 112 5.90 -2.59 -6.56
C LYS A 112 4.67 -3.01 -5.75
N ARG A 113 4.54 -2.53 -4.52
CA ARG A 113 3.43 -2.90 -3.64
C ARG A 113 2.91 -1.67 -2.93
N LEU A 114 1.62 -1.38 -3.13
CA LEU A 114 0.99 -0.16 -2.64
C LEU A 114 -0.14 -0.51 -1.68
N LYS A 115 -0.30 0.27 -0.62
CA LYS A 115 -1.47 0.24 0.25
C LYS A 115 -2.01 1.65 0.44
N PHE A 116 -3.32 1.80 0.33
CA PHE A 116 -4.00 3.07 0.56
C PHE A 116 -5.38 2.86 1.20
N GLU A 117 -5.94 3.94 1.73
CA GLU A 117 -7.24 3.97 2.41
C GLU A 117 -8.12 5.05 1.81
N ARG A 118 -9.30 4.69 1.29
CA ARG A 118 -10.23 5.63 0.66
C ARG A 118 -11.68 5.26 0.93
N GLU A 119 -12.55 6.25 0.83
CA GLU A 119 -13.99 6.07 0.68
C GLU A 119 -14.28 6.08 -0.83
N ASN A 120 -14.95 5.07 -1.36
CA ASN A 120 -15.35 5.08 -2.77
C ASN A 120 -16.47 6.09 -3.02
N THR A 121 -17.24 6.46 -2.00
CA THR A 121 -18.27 7.52 -2.08
C THR A 121 -17.69 8.94 -2.14
N ASP A 122 -16.40 9.13 -1.88
CA ASP A 122 -15.77 10.44 -2.02
C ASP A 122 -15.65 10.82 -3.50
N GLU A 123 -16.44 11.82 -3.93
CA GLU A 123 -16.50 12.23 -5.34
C GLU A 123 -15.13 12.66 -5.89
N TYR A 124 -14.30 13.30 -5.06
CA TYR A 124 -12.97 13.74 -5.50
C TYR A 124 -12.06 12.55 -5.79
N PHE A 125 -12.03 11.57 -4.89
CA PHE A 125 -11.32 10.31 -5.11
C PHE A 125 -11.86 9.61 -6.37
N TYR A 126 -13.17 9.40 -6.42
CA TYR A 126 -13.85 8.62 -7.44
C TYR A 126 -13.64 9.18 -8.86
N PHE A 127 -13.71 10.51 -9.04
CA PHE A 127 -13.61 11.12 -10.38
C PHE A 127 -12.23 11.67 -10.73
N HIS A 128 -11.38 11.98 -9.75
CA HIS A 128 -10.14 12.72 -10.00
C HIS A 128 -8.90 12.00 -9.45
N GLU A 129 -8.87 11.72 -8.15
CA GLU A 129 -7.67 11.20 -7.51
C GLU A 129 -7.31 9.79 -8.00
N VAL A 130 -8.30 8.94 -8.27
CA VAL A 130 -8.08 7.57 -8.74
C VAL A 130 -7.26 7.52 -10.04
N LEU A 131 -7.35 8.56 -10.89
CA LEU A 131 -6.55 8.66 -12.12
C LEU A 131 -5.05 8.82 -11.83
N GLU A 132 -4.68 9.38 -10.69
CA GLU A 132 -3.29 9.56 -10.27
C GLU A 132 -2.64 8.24 -9.85
N MET A 133 -3.43 7.23 -9.49
CA MET A 133 -2.96 5.87 -9.22
C MET A 133 -2.17 5.30 -10.41
N MET A 134 -2.47 5.73 -11.64
CA MET A 134 -1.74 5.31 -12.85
C MET A 134 -0.27 5.75 -12.90
N GLN A 135 0.18 6.60 -11.97
CA GLN A 135 1.60 6.94 -11.82
C GLN A 135 2.42 5.76 -11.26
N PHE A 136 1.78 4.79 -10.60
CA PHE A 136 2.40 3.59 -10.03
C PHE A 136 2.52 2.47 -11.08
N ILE A 137 3.20 2.78 -12.20
CA ILE A 137 3.23 1.94 -13.41
C ILE A 137 3.82 0.53 -13.22
N ASN A 138 4.58 0.30 -12.16
CA ASN A 138 5.24 -0.98 -11.87
C ASN A 138 4.65 -1.67 -10.64
N VAL A 139 3.47 -1.23 -10.17
CA VAL A 139 2.83 -1.89 -9.03
C VAL A 139 2.30 -3.26 -9.45
N GLU A 140 2.63 -4.26 -8.66
CA GLU A 140 2.27 -5.66 -8.89
C GLU A 140 1.25 -6.15 -7.87
N GLU A 141 1.00 -5.40 -6.79
CA GLU A 141 0.08 -5.72 -5.70
C GLU A 141 -0.46 -4.44 -5.05
N ILE A 142 -1.78 -4.38 -4.84
CA ILE A 142 -2.44 -3.24 -4.20
C ILE A 142 -3.35 -3.72 -3.07
N HIS A 143 -3.19 -3.12 -1.89
CA HIS A 143 -4.07 -3.31 -0.75
C HIS A 143 -4.93 -2.06 -0.55
N ILE A 144 -6.24 -2.23 -0.55
CA ILE A 144 -7.22 -1.16 -0.49
C ILE A 144 -7.97 -1.30 0.82
N VAL A 145 -7.84 -0.30 1.69
CA VAL A 145 -8.68 -0.18 2.89
C VAL A 145 -9.94 0.59 2.49
N CYS A 146 -11.06 -0.12 2.47
CA CYS A 146 -12.38 0.41 2.10
C CYS A 146 -12.99 1.12 3.32
N ALA A 147 -12.72 2.42 3.45
CA ALA A 147 -13.09 3.20 4.62
C ALA A 147 -14.62 3.32 4.82
N ASP A 148 -15.36 3.30 3.71
CA ASP A 148 -16.83 3.31 3.64
C ASP A 148 -17.43 1.90 3.45
N GLY A 149 -16.62 0.85 3.65
CA GLY A 149 -17.04 -0.55 3.66
C GLY A 149 -17.26 -1.19 2.29
N PHE A 150 -17.35 -2.52 2.26
CA PHE A 150 -17.40 -3.28 1.00
C PHE A 150 -18.60 -2.96 0.09
N TRP A 151 -19.72 -2.52 0.65
CA TRP A 151 -20.90 -2.18 -0.15
C TRP A 151 -20.60 -1.10 -1.20
N ASN A 152 -19.88 -0.05 -0.79
CA ASN A 152 -19.61 1.09 -1.66
C ASN A 152 -18.52 0.82 -2.68
N TRP A 153 -17.75 -0.25 -2.51
CA TRP A 153 -16.68 -0.62 -3.43
C TRP A 153 -17.11 -1.68 -4.47
N GLY A 154 -18.37 -2.15 -4.42
CA GLY A 154 -18.88 -3.11 -5.39
C GLY A 154 -18.83 -2.57 -6.81
N GLY A 155 -18.34 -3.34 -7.77
CA GLY A 155 -18.12 -2.88 -9.14
C GLY A 155 -16.80 -2.13 -9.35
N ALA A 156 -15.98 -1.91 -8.32
CA ALA A 156 -14.71 -1.18 -8.44
C ALA A 156 -13.77 -1.78 -9.49
N LEU A 157 -13.79 -3.10 -9.72
CA LEU A 157 -12.97 -3.73 -10.77
C LEU A 157 -13.38 -3.33 -12.20
N HIS A 158 -14.61 -2.85 -12.38
CA HIS A 158 -15.14 -2.40 -13.66
C HIS A 158 -15.09 -0.87 -13.80
N GLU A 159 -15.22 -0.16 -12.69
CA GLU A 159 -15.27 1.31 -12.64
C GLU A 159 -13.89 1.94 -12.60
N HIS A 160 -12.93 1.30 -11.91
CA HIS A 160 -11.59 1.84 -11.70
C HIS A 160 -10.54 1.03 -12.44
N ASN A 161 -9.55 1.74 -12.99
CA ASN A 161 -8.45 1.10 -13.70
C ASN A 161 -7.26 0.89 -12.75
N PHE A 162 -7.13 -0.32 -12.20
CA PHE A 162 -6.01 -0.67 -11.33
C PHE A 162 -4.77 -1.02 -12.15
N PRO A 163 -3.59 -0.45 -11.85
CA PRO A 163 -2.35 -0.73 -12.58
C PRO A 163 -1.71 -2.10 -12.25
N CYS A 164 -2.49 -3.09 -11.80
CA CYS A 164 -2.06 -4.47 -11.57
C CYS A 164 -3.19 -5.46 -11.85
N ALA A 165 -2.89 -6.76 -11.89
CA ALA A 165 -3.90 -7.80 -12.12
C ALA A 165 -4.91 -7.92 -10.95
N ASP A 166 -6.15 -8.29 -11.25
CA ASP A 166 -7.24 -8.37 -10.27
C ASP A 166 -6.94 -9.35 -9.12
N GLU A 167 -6.19 -10.42 -9.36
CA GLU A 167 -5.83 -11.39 -8.31
C GLU A 167 -4.83 -10.81 -7.28
N LYS A 168 -4.20 -9.69 -7.64
CA LYS A 168 -3.23 -8.95 -6.83
C LYS A 168 -3.85 -7.77 -6.08
N LEU A 169 -5.16 -7.57 -6.23
CA LEU A 169 -5.94 -6.64 -5.42
C LEU A 169 -6.42 -7.33 -4.15
N LEU A 170 -6.24 -6.66 -3.02
CA LEU A 170 -6.73 -7.07 -1.72
C LEU A 170 -7.57 -5.94 -1.11
N PHE A 171 -8.86 -6.18 -0.95
CA PHE A 171 -9.80 -5.25 -0.32
C PHE A 171 -9.94 -5.61 1.17
N ILE A 172 -9.94 -4.59 2.03
CA ILE A 172 -10.05 -4.71 3.48
C ILE A 172 -11.20 -3.81 3.93
N ASP A 173 -12.26 -4.40 4.44
CA ASP A 173 -13.44 -3.67 4.95
C ASP A 173 -13.06 -2.97 6.26
N ALA A 174 -13.05 -1.64 6.28
CA ALA A 174 -12.73 -0.90 7.50
C ALA A 174 -13.84 -0.99 8.56
N LEU A 175 -15.08 -1.34 8.17
CA LEU A 175 -16.23 -1.35 9.06
C LEU A 175 -16.33 -2.65 9.86
N ASP A 176 -15.97 -3.79 9.26
CA ASP A 176 -16.08 -5.10 9.92
C ASP A 176 -14.82 -5.97 9.84
N GLY A 177 -13.76 -5.50 9.16
CA GLY A 177 -12.46 -6.17 9.10
C GLY A 177 -12.41 -7.36 8.14
N ARG A 178 -13.44 -7.60 7.32
CA ARG A 178 -13.39 -8.61 6.27
C ARG A 178 -12.30 -8.29 5.25
N VAL A 179 -11.73 -9.33 4.66
CA VAL A 179 -10.70 -9.22 3.63
C VAL A 179 -11.13 -10.07 2.44
N ALA A 180 -11.01 -9.53 1.24
CA ALA A 180 -11.38 -10.20 0.00
C ALA A 180 -10.40 -9.87 -1.11
N ARG A 181 -10.08 -10.84 -1.96
CA ARG A 181 -9.32 -10.57 -3.20
C ARG A 181 -10.24 -10.09 -4.31
N GLY A 182 -9.73 -9.39 -5.31
CA GLY A 182 -10.48 -8.82 -6.44
C GLY A 182 -11.84 -9.48 -6.74
N MET A 183 -11.87 -10.61 -7.44
CA MET A 183 -13.12 -11.26 -7.84
C MET A 183 -13.96 -11.83 -6.67
N GLU A 184 -13.32 -12.15 -5.54
CA GLU A 184 -14.03 -12.57 -4.33
C GLU A 184 -14.81 -11.39 -3.73
N MET A 185 -14.25 -10.19 -3.79
CA MET A 185 -14.91 -8.96 -3.36
C MET A 185 -16.19 -8.73 -4.18
N GLU A 186 -16.11 -8.83 -5.51
CA GLU A 186 -17.30 -8.68 -6.39
C GLU A 186 -18.37 -9.73 -6.08
N LYS A 187 -17.97 -10.95 -5.73
CA LYS A 187 -18.89 -11.99 -5.30
C LYS A 187 -19.57 -11.62 -3.98
N ILE A 188 -18.83 -11.14 -2.98
CA ILE A 188 -19.38 -10.69 -1.70
C ILE A 188 -20.39 -9.56 -1.92
N TYR A 189 -20.07 -8.59 -2.78
CA TYR A 189 -20.99 -7.51 -3.12
C TYR A 189 -22.30 -8.04 -3.72
N ARG A 190 -22.23 -8.98 -4.67
CA ARG A 190 -23.42 -9.63 -5.25
C ARG A 190 -24.26 -10.36 -4.20
N GLU A 191 -23.62 -11.07 -3.28
CA GLU A 191 -24.31 -11.73 -2.16
C GLU A 191 -25.00 -10.71 -1.23
N MET A 192 -24.35 -9.58 -0.93
CA MET A 192 -24.93 -8.47 -0.16
C MET A 192 -26.15 -7.86 -0.87
N LEU A 193 -26.06 -7.60 -2.18
CA LEU A 193 -27.16 -7.10 -3.00
C LEU A 193 -28.37 -8.04 -2.97
N MET A 194 -28.13 -9.35 -3.15
CA MET A 194 -29.19 -10.36 -3.08
C MET A 194 -29.87 -10.37 -1.72
N ALA A 195 -29.10 -10.34 -0.63
CA ALA A 195 -29.64 -10.34 0.73
C ALA A 195 -30.53 -9.13 1.00
N VAL A 196 -30.10 -7.93 0.61
CA VAL A 196 -30.89 -6.69 0.75
C VAL A 196 -32.19 -6.79 -0.03
N ARG A 197 -32.14 -7.33 -1.26
CA ARG A 197 -33.34 -7.49 -2.09
C ARG A 197 -34.32 -8.49 -1.50
N ILE A 198 -33.84 -9.68 -1.08
CA ILE A 198 -34.70 -10.69 -0.44
C ILE A 198 -35.37 -10.09 0.80
N ALA A 199 -34.64 -9.32 1.62
CA ALA A 199 -35.22 -8.66 2.78
C ALA A 199 -36.31 -7.64 2.41
N ASN A 200 -36.17 -6.96 1.26
CA ASN A 200 -37.11 -5.94 0.81
C ASN A 200 -38.32 -6.51 0.03
N THR A 201 -38.13 -7.54 -0.79
CA THR A 201 -39.16 -8.04 -1.73
C THR A 201 -39.59 -9.47 -1.47
N GLY A 202 -38.86 -10.24 -0.67
CA GLY A 202 -39.13 -11.67 -0.43
C GLY A 202 -38.73 -12.61 -1.56
N GLU A 203 -38.09 -12.11 -2.62
CA GLU A 203 -37.74 -12.86 -3.82
C GLU A 203 -36.23 -12.85 -4.07
N ALA A 204 -35.64 -14.01 -4.39
CA ALA A 204 -34.23 -14.16 -4.76
C ALA A 204 -34.06 -14.00 -6.29
N TYR A 205 -32.97 -13.36 -6.74
CA TYR A 205 -32.67 -13.14 -8.17
C TYR A 205 -32.00 -14.37 -8.82
N ASN A 206 -32.23 -14.59 -10.12
CA ASN A 206 -31.42 -15.47 -10.95
C ASN A 206 -30.38 -14.61 -11.68
N THR A 207 -29.09 -14.90 -11.52
CA THR A 207 -27.96 -14.01 -11.88
C THR A 207 -27.70 -13.83 -13.37
N ASP A 208 -28.47 -14.50 -14.23
CA ASP A 208 -28.15 -14.60 -15.66
C ASP A 208 -28.69 -13.40 -16.49
N ASP A 209 -29.58 -12.58 -15.95
CA ASP A 209 -30.36 -11.63 -16.76
C ASP A 209 -29.74 -10.22 -16.95
N GLU A 210 -28.68 -9.83 -16.23
CA GLU A 210 -28.20 -8.43 -16.25
C GLU A 210 -26.80 -8.18 -16.86
N PHE A 211 -26.09 -9.22 -17.31
CA PHE A 211 -24.83 -9.05 -18.05
C PHE A 211 -24.91 -9.53 -19.51
N SER A 212 -26.13 -9.76 -20.03
CA SER A 212 -26.40 -10.01 -21.45
C SER A 212 -26.74 -8.73 -22.24
N SER A 213 -26.41 -7.55 -21.73
CA SER A 213 -26.67 -6.25 -22.37
C SER A 213 -25.39 -5.44 -22.58
#